data_AF-A0A1Y5IIG0-F1
#
_entry.id   AF-A0A1Y5IIG0-F1
#
_cell.length_a   1.000
_cell.length_b   1.000
_cell.length_c   1.000
_cell.angle_alpha   90.00
_cell.angle_beta   90.00
_cell.angle_gamma   90.00
#
_symmetry.space_group_name_H-M   'P 1'
#
loop_
_entity.id
_entity.type
_entity.pdbx_description
1 polymer ?
#
loop_
_entity_poly.entity_id
_entity_poly.type
_entity_poly.pdbx_seq_one_letter_code
_entity_poly.pdbx_strand_id
1 'polypeptide(L)'
;MSSHALALGSARVGVGMRARGRRPGRDGGETPTRRGPWRLNAHAKDSKSRPSSTSGVFKDMANSRFAAVDDMDAHAHESETAEPVMRRRLKEVANYLGIELGKSTIKRFADGEIYVQIKESIRGSDVFIVQPTCPPTNDSLMELLVMIDACRRASCRSITTVIPYFGYARADRRTQGRESIAAKLVANLLTEAGATRVVLMDIHSLQTIGYYDIPVDHIQGEAVLLDYLTSKSFNPDEIVIVSPDVGGVPRARAFAKKLNDSPLAIIDKRRTGHNKAQVMNLIGDVDGKVAILVDDMIDTGGTLLAGAQLLRERGATEVYACATHAVFSPPAVERLSNAAFTEVIVTNSIPHTPERDFPQLTVLSVGNLLGETIWRVHNDYGLPSAATSVSGK
;
A
#
# COMPACT_ATOMS: atom_id res chain seq x y z
N MET A 1 4.20 -30.73 10.74
CA MET A 1 3.60 -31.35 11.93
C MET A 1 2.57 -30.39 12.47
N SER A 2 1.31 -30.83 12.57
CA SER A 2 0.15 -30.02 12.92
C SER A 2 0.09 -29.77 14.42
N SER A 3 0.35 -28.54 14.87
CA SER A 3 0.11 -28.14 16.25
C SER A 3 -1.37 -27.78 16.42
N HIS A 4 -2.13 -28.71 16.99
CA HIS A 4 -3.47 -28.46 17.52
C HIS A 4 -3.35 -27.59 18.78
N ALA A 5 -3.99 -26.41 18.77
CA ALA A 5 -4.16 -25.62 19.98
C ALA A 5 -5.42 -26.10 20.74
N LEU A 6 -5.21 -26.71 21.90
CA LEU A 6 -6.26 -27.03 22.87
C LEU A 6 -6.84 -25.74 23.47
N ALA A 7 -8.16 -25.55 23.36
CA ALA A 7 -8.89 -24.55 24.14
C ALA A 7 -9.46 -25.21 25.40
N LEU A 8 -8.96 -24.83 26.59
CA LEU A 8 -9.55 -25.22 27.88
C LEU A 8 -10.81 -24.41 28.16
N GLY A 9 -11.88 -25.12 28.56
CA GLY A 9 -13.23 -24.59 28.73
C GLY A 9 -13.40 -23.62 29.90
N SER A 10 -14.27 -22.63 29.71
CA SER A 10 -14.67 -21.64 30.71
C SER A 10 -15.62 -22.25 31.77
N ALA A 11 -15.29 -22.06 33.04
CA ALA A 11 -16.24 -22.23 34.14
C ALA A 11 -17.31 -21.12 34.11
N ARG A 12 -18.58 -21.50 34.15
CA ARG A 12 -19.72 -20.59 34.30
C ARG A 12 -19.86 -20.19 35.77
N VAL A 13 -19.97 -18.89 36.04
CA VAL A 13 -20.67 -18.38 37.22
C VAL A 13 -21.73 -17.41 36.74
N GLY A 14 -22.98 -17.79 36.95
CA GLY A 14 -24.13 -16.93 36.71
C GLY A 14 -24.53 -16.21 37.99
N VAL A 15 -24.82 -14.92 37.89
CA VAL A 15 -25.72 -14.23 38.82
C VAL A 15 -26.55 -13.26 37.98
N GLY A 16 -27.87 -13.37 38.11
CA GLY A 16 -28.84 -12.67 37.27
C GLY A 16 -29.37 -11.36 37.85
N MET A 17 -30.21 -10.75 37.00
CA MET A 17 -31.43 -10.00 37.34
C MET A 17 -31.26 -8.55 37.88
N ARG A 18 -31.64 -7.55 37.07
CA ARG A 18 -33.02 -6.99 36.97
C ARG A 18 -33.05 -5.74 36.09
N ALA A 19 -34.06 -5.68 35.23
CA ALA A 19 -34.47 -4.51 34.47
C ALA A 19 -35.33 -3.55 35.32
N ARG A 20 -35.21 -2.24 35.07
CA ARG A 20 -36.31 -1.27 35.22
C ARG A 20 -36.20 -0.20 34.14
N GLY A 21 -37.26 -0.08 33.34
CA GLY A 21 -37.43 1.00 32.37
C GLY A 21 -37.98 2.28 32.99
N ARG A 22 -37.87 3.37 32.24
CA ARG A 22 -38.79 4.52 32.22
C ARG A 22 -38.43 5.48 31.06
N ARG A 23 -39.45 5.85 30.29
CA ARG A 23 -39.62 7.06 29.46
C ARG A 23 -41.14 7.39 29.52
N PRO A 24 -41.65 8.57 29.10
CA PRO A 24 -40.98 9.76 28.53
C PRO A 24 -41.40 11.09 29.22
N GLY A 25 -40.75 12.19 28.86
CA GLY A 25 -41.18 13.57 29.16
C GLY A 25 -40.80 14.49 27.99
N ARG A 26 -41.77 15.31 27.57
CA ARG A 26 -41.81 16.11 26.34
C ARG A 26 -41.53 17.59 26.64
N ASP A 27 -41.33 18.33 25.56
CA ASP A 27 -41.56 19.77 25.34
C ASP A 27 -40.45 20.78 25.68
N GLY A 28 -40.27 21.70 24.72
CA GLY A 28 -39.50 22.94 24.86
C GLY A 28 -38.63 23.25 23.63
N GLY A 29 -39.25 23.66 22.53
CA GLY A 29 -38.53 24.19 21.37
C GLY A 29 -38.19 25.67 21.55
N GLU A 30 -37.07 26.10 20.96
CA GLU A 30 -36.85 27.47 20.50
C GLU A 30 -35.61 27.53 19.59
N THR A 31 -35.84 27.87 18.32
CA THR A 31 -34.92 28.57 17.41
C THR A 31 -35.77 29.70 16.81
N PRO A 32 -35.24 30.84 16.32
CA PRO A 32 -33.96 30.95 15.60
C PRO A 32 -33.19 32.28 15.80
N THR A 33 -31.93 32.37 15.34
CA THR A 33 -31.51 33.50 14.49
C THR A 33 -30.24 33.17 13.71
N ARG A 34 -30.27 33.60 12.45
CA ARG A 34 -29.23 33.54 11.43
C ARG A 34 -28.09 34.51 11.75
N ARG A 35 -26.83 34.10 11.53
CA ARG A 35 -25.76 34.98 11.07
C ARG A 35 -24.99 34.31 9.94
N GLY A 36 -24.77 35.09 8.88
CA GLY A 36 -24.25 34.69 7.58
C GLY A 36 -22.73 34.43 7.53
N PRO A 37 -22.17 34.40 6.31
CA PRO A 37 -21.11 33.45 5.95
C PRO A 37 -19.71 33.94 6.31
N TRP A 38 -18.88 33.04 6.79
CA TRP A 38 -17.45 33.26 6.92
C TRP A 38 -16.82 33.36 5.54
N ARG A 39 -16.33 34.57 5.24
CA ARG A 39 -15.53 34.90 4.07
C ARG A 39 -14.18 34.17 4.16
N LEU A 40 -13.79 33.56 3.04
CA LEU A 40 -12.42 33.18 2.71
C LEU A 40 -11.51 34.39 2.86
N ASN A 41 -10.49 34.28 3.71
CA ASN A 41 -9.29 35.09 3.61
C ASN A 41 -8.16 34.21 3.09
N ALA A 42 -7.89 34.38 1.80
CA ALA A 42 -6.61 34.08 1.20
C ALA A 42 -5.56 35.04 1.77
N HIS A 43 -4.38 34.49 2.11
CA HIS A 43 -3.04 35.09 2.15
C HIS A 43 -2.23 34.58 3.34
N ALA A 44 -1.44 33.54 3.11
CA ALA A 44 -0.14 33.39 3.73
C ALA A 44 0.85 33.06 2.62
N LYS A 45 1.68 34.06 2.27
CA LYS A 45 2.81 33.94 1.36
C LYS A 45 3.91 33.19 2.10
N ASP A 46 4.11 31.91 1.79
CA ASP A 46 5.39 31.24 2.02
C ASP A 46 6.18 31.20 0.71
N SER A 47 6.75 32.36 0.36
CA SER A 47 7.79 32.44 -0.67
C SER A 47 9.14 32.14 -0.02
N LYS A 48 9.44 30.85 0.22
CA LYS A 48 10.83 30.40 0.32
C LYS A 48 11.25 29.89 -1.05
N SER A 49 12.17 30.65 -1.65
CA SER A 49 12.81 30.39 -2.94
C SER A 49 13.31 28.96 -3.05
N ARG A 50 12.90 28.25 -4.11
CA ARG A 50 13.51 26.98 -4.55
C ARG A 50 15.03 27.18 -4.75
N PRO A 51 15.91 26.37 -4.16
CA PRO A 51 17.32 26.40 -4.51
C PRO A 51 17.53 25.82 -5.91
N SER A 52 18.06 26.63 -6.82
CA SER A 52 18.46 26.25 -8.16
C SER A 52 19.89 25.67 -8.16
N SER A 53 20.08 24.50 -7.56
CA SER A 53 21.22 23.62 -7.83
C SER A 53 21.09 22.32 -7.02
N THR A 54 21.04 21.19 -7.72
CA THR A 54 20.91 19.85 -7.16
C THR A 54 22.13 19.37 -6.36
N SER A 55 23.26 20.07 -6.41
CA SER A 55 24.50 19.65 -5.74
C SER A 55 24.60 20.05 -4.27
N GLY A 56 23.77 21.00 -3.80
CA GLY A 56 23.80 21.48 -2.42
C GLY A 56 22.91 20.68 -1.46
N VAL A 57 21.75 20.22 -1.93
CA VAL A 57 20.67 19.66 -1.10
C VAL A 57 21.00 18.25 -0.57
N PHE A 58 21.80 17.46 -1.28
CA PHE A 58 22.17 16.10 -0.87
C PHE A 58 23.41 16.02 0.02
N LYS A 59 24.15 17.13 0.21
CA LYS A 59 25.35 17.15 1.08
C LYS A 59 25.01 16.97 2.56
N ASP A 60 23.83 17.43 2.99
CA ASP A 60 23.42 17.30 4.39
C ASP A 60 23.04 15.86 4.76
N MET A 61 22.53 15.07 3.80
CA MET A 61 22.26 13.63 4.01
C MET A 61 23.53 12.79 4.16
N ALA A 62 24.66 13.21 3.56
CA ALA A 62 25.92 12.48 3.69
C ALA A 62 26.45 12.43 5.15
N ASN A 63 26.01 13.36 6.01
CA ASN A 63 26.34 13.37 7.45
C ASN A 63 25.32 12.61 8.31
N SER A 64 24.12 12.33 7.79
CA SER A 64 23.19 11.38 8.41
C SER A 64 23.67 9.97 8.09
N ARG A 65 24.11 9.22 9.10
CA ARG A 65 24.58 7.82 8.94
C ARG A 65 23.39 6.93 8.61
N PHE A 66 23.00 6.95 7.34
CA PHE A 66 21.87 6.26 6.77
C PHE A 66 22.14 4.76 6.66
N ALA A 67 21.17 3.93 7.03
CA ALA A 67 21.18 2.50 6.73
C ALA A 67 19.82 2.14 6.13
N ALA A 68 19.76 2.02 4.80
CA ALA A 68 18.75 1.19 4.15
C ALA A 68 19.23 -0.24 4.23
N VAL A 69 18.46 -1.09 4.90
CA VAL A 69 18.82 -2.48 5.16
C VAL A 69 17.94 -3.40 4.31
N ASP A 70 18.62 -4.35 3.63
CA ASP A 70 18.16 -5.41 2.70
C ASP A 70 17.04 -6.31 3.30
N ASP A 71 16.22 -7.14 2.61
CA ASP A 71 16.59 -8.29 1.75
C ASP A 71 15.39 -8.84 0.90
N MET A 72 15.68 -9.76 -0.06
CA MET A 72 14.95 -11.03 -0.20
C MET A 72 15.81 -12.13 -0.87
N ASP A 73 16.34 -13.06 -0.07
CA ASP A 73 16.84 -14.37 -0.50
C ASP A 73 15.72 -15.41 -0.34
N ALA A 74 14.96 -15.63 -1.42
CA ALA A 74 14.09 -16.80 -1.55
C ALA A 74 14.65 -17.67 -2.67
N HIS A 75 15.50 -18.63 -2.29
CA HIS A 75 16.13 -19.67 -3.13
C HIS A 75 17.38 -19.28 -3.94
N ALA A 76 18.42 -18.73 -3.30
CA ALA A 76 19.78 -18.88 -3.82
C ALA A 76 20.45 -20.12 -3.19
N HIS A 77 20.23 -21.29 -3.82
CA HIS A 77 21.37 -22.21 -3.91
C HIS A 77 22.46 -21.46 -4.68
N GLU A 78 23.61 -21.24 -4.04
CA GLU A 78 24.91 -20.88 -4.62
C GLU A 78 24.89 -20.58 -6.13
N SER A 79 24.49 -19.38 -6.54
CA SER A 79 24.77 -18.89 -7.89
C SER A 79 24.97 -17.36 -7.83
N GLU A 80 26.21 -16.95 -8.00
CA GLU A 80 26.72 -15.57 -7.89
C GLU A 80 26.28 -14.60 -9.02
N THR A 81 25.22 -14.89 -9.79
CA THR A 81 24.98 -14.19 -11.06
C THR A 81 23.62 -13.51 -11.24
N ALA A 82 22.68 -13.63 -10.29
CA ALA A 82 21.40 -12.91 -10.33
C ALA A 82 21.30 -11.94 -9.16
N GLU A 83 21.31 -10.64 -9.44
CA GLU A 83 21.04 -9.64 -8.42
C GLU A 83 19.58 -9.75 -7.97
N PRO A 84 19.27 -9.86 -6.66
CA PRO A 84 17.89 -10.03 -6.21
C PRO A 84 17.00 -8.86 -6.67
N VAL A 85 15.79 -9.18 -7.16
CA VAL A 85 14.80 -8.20 -7.65
C VAL A 85 14.55 -7.08 -6.63
N MET A 86 14.55 -7.40 -5.33
CA MET A 86 14.37 -6.40 -4.26
C MET A 86 15.51 -5.38 -4.21
N ARG A 87 16.74 -5.81 -4.44
CA ARG A 87 17.95 -4.98 -4.43
C ARG A 87 17.90 -3.90 -5.49
N ARG A 88 17.24 -4.16 -6.63
CA ARG A 88 17.01 -3.17 -7.69
C ARG A 88 16.21 -1.96 -7.20
N ARG A 89 15.11 -2.17 -6.47
CA ARG A 89 14.30 -1.06 -5.93
C ARG A 89 15.06 -0.30 -4.85
N LEU A 90 15.78 -0.98 -3.97
CA LEU A 90 16.62 -0.34 -2.96
C LEU A 90 17.71 0.52 -3.60
N LYS A 91 18.32 0.05 -4.69
CA LYS A 91 19.26 0.84 -5.50
C LYS A 91 18.60 2.07 -6.11
N GLU A 92 17.38 1.97 -6.63
CA GLU A 92 16.64 3.12 -7.15
C GLU A 92 16.42 4.18 -6.06
N VAL A 93 16.03 3.76 -4.85
CA VAL A 93 15.89 4.64 -3.68
C VAL A 93 17.23 5.26 -3.28
N ALA A 94 18.30 4.45 -3.18
CA ALA A 94 19.63 4.91 -2.80
C ALA A 94 20.22 5.89 -3.83
N ASN A 95 20.04 5.61 -5.12
CA ASN A 95 20.44 6.48 -6.21
C ASN A 95 19.67 7.81 -6.17
N TYR A 96 18.36 7.78 -5.89
CA TYR A 96 17.56 9.00 -5.73
C TYR A 96 18.09 9.88 -4.60
N LEU A 97 18.48 9.26 -3.49
CA LEU A 97 19.01 9.95 -2.31
C LEU A 97 20.49 10.32 -2.42
N GLY A 98 21.23 9.77 -3.39
CA GLY A 98 22.66 9.99 -3.56
C GLY A 98 23.51 9.34 -2.46
N ILE A 99 23.10 8.18 -1.95
CA ILE A 99 23.74 7.48 -0.82
C ILE A 99 23.98 6.00 -1.13
N GLU A 100 24.81 5.34 -0.31
CA GLU A 100 25.02 3.90 -0.37
C GLU A 100 24.04 3.15 0.55
N LEU A 101 23.75 1.89 0.22
CA LEU A 101 22.97 1.01 1.09
C LEU A 101 23.81 0.59 2.30
N GLY A 102 23.14 0.44 3.45
CA GLY A 102 23.78 -0.01 4.67
C GLY A 102 24.25 -1.46 4.54
N LYS A 103 25.40 -1.78 5.12
CA LYS A 103 25.96 -3.13 5.10
C LYS A 103 25.30 -3.97 6.18
N SER A 104 24.63 -5.03 5.78
CA SER A 104 24.10 -6.06 6.67
C SER A 104 24.40 -7.46 6.15
N THR A 105 24.20 -8.44 7.01
CA THR A 105 24.13 -9.85 6.63
C THR A 105 22.80 -10.37 7.12
N ILE A 106 22.00 -10.85 6.17
CA ILE A 106 20.74 -11.54 6.43
C ILE A 106 20.94 -12.95 5.88
N LYS A 107 20.63 -13.95 6.70
CA LYS A 107 20.73 -15.35 6.29
C LYS A 107 19.75 -16.19 7.09
N ARG A 108 19.55 -17.43 6.63
CA ARG A 108 18.77 -18.43 7.35
C ARG A 108 19.68 -19.47 7.99
N PHE A 109 19.39 -19.86 9.23
CA PHE A 109 19.95 -21.06 9.83
C PHE A 109 19.37 -22.31 9.15
N ALA A 110 19.98 -23.47 9.38
CA ALA A 110 19.58 -24.72 8.72
C ALA A 110 18.15 -25.17 9.07
N ASP A 111 17.60 -24.70 10.19
CA ASP A 111 16.23 -24.93 10.65
C ASP A 111 15.22 -23.86 10.16
N GLY A 112 15.68 -22.85 9.41
CA GLY A 112 14.86 -21.80 8.83
C GLY A 112 14.78 -20.51 9.66
N GLU A 113 15.38 -20.45 10.85
CA GLU A 113 15.42 -19.24 11.65
C GLU A 113 16.20 -18.12 10.96
N ILE A 114 15.75 -16.88 11.13
CA ILE A 114 16.33 -15.70 10.47
C ILE A 114 17.43 -15.11 11.34
N TYR A 115 18.61 -14.92 10.75
CA TYR A 115 19.74 -14.22 11.35
C TYR A 115 19.97 -12.88 10.66
N VAL A 116 20.05 -11.81 11.44
CA VAL A 116 20.40 -10.46 10.95
C VAL A 116 21.60 -9.93 11.72
N GLN A 117 22.56 -9.36 11.00
CA GLN A 117 23.68 -8.62 11.57
C GLN A 117 23.94 -7.34 10.80
N ILE A 118 23.85 -6.19 11.46
CA ILE A 118 24.30 -4.91 10.91
C ILE A 118 25.84 -4.87 10.97
N LYS A 119 26.50 -4.63 9.82
CA LYS A 119 27.96 -4.70 9.65
C LYS A 119 28.67 -3.35 9.81
N GLU A 120 27.93 -2.31 10.15
CA GLU A 120 28.44 -0.97 10.36
C GLU A 120 27.84 -0.30 11.60
N SER A 121 28.45 0.79 12.05
CA SER A 121 27.99 1.50 13.25
C SER A 121 26.86 2.48 12.92
N ILE A 122 25.65 2.13 13.38
CA ILE A 122 24.43 2.95 13.28
C ILE A 122 24.09 3.67 14.60
N ARG A 123 25.05 3.81 15.51
CA ARG A 123 24.82 4.44 16.82
C ARG A 123 24.46 5.91 16.64
N GLY A 124 23.31 6.32 17.20
CA GLY A 124 22.80 7.68 17.12
C GLY A 124 22.27 8.07 15.74
N SER A 125 22.19 7.12 14.79
CA SER A 125 21.68 7.34 13.43
C SER A 125 20.15 7.35 13.34
N ASP A 126 19.60 8.01 12.32
CA ASP A 126 18.25 7.72 11.84
C ASP A 126 18.32 6.60 10.80
N VAL A 127 17.64 5.50 11.08
CA VAL A 127 17.66 4.29 10.23
C VAL A 127 16.33 4.16 9.49
N PHE A 128 16.40 3.84 8.19
CA PHE A 128 15.24 3.63 7.34
C PHE A 128 15.25 2.21 6.81
N ILE A 129 14.32 1.37 7.24
CA ILE A 129 14.24 -0.02 6.78
C ILE A 129 13.17 -0.09 5.69
N VAL A 130 13.54 -0.43 4.44
CA VAL A 130 12.61 -0.46 3.31
C VAL A 130 12.26 -1.92 2.97
N GLN A 131 11.16 -2.42 3.51
CA GLN A 131 10.78 -3.83 3.37
C GLN A 131 9.27 -4.01 3.19
N PRO A 132 8.82 -4.61 2.07
CA PRO A 132 7.44 -5.04 1.93
C PRO A 132 7.27 -6.37 2.69
N THR A 133 6.10 -6.59 3.26
CA THR A 133 5.75 -7.84 3.94
C THR A 133 4.94 -8.74 3.00
N CYS A 134 5.51 -9.02 1.83
CA CYS A 134 4.91 -9.81 0.75
C CYS A 134 5.20 -11.31 0.89
N PRO A 135 4.57 -12.20 0.08
CA PRO A 135 4.87 -13.63 0.09
C PRO A 135 6.37 -13.92 -0.11
N PRO A 136 7.01 -14.77 0.74
CA PRO A 136 6.44 -15.46 1.91
C PRO A 136 6.22 -14.52 3.12
N THR A 137 4.95 -14.22 3.40
CA THR A 137 4.52 -13.11 4.27
C THR A 137 5.10 -13.16 5.67
N ASN A 138 5.11 -14.35 6.28
CA ASN A 138 5.56 -14.51 7.66
C ASN A 138 7.06 -14.33 7.79
N ASP A 139 7.81 -14.82 6.80
CA ASP A 139 9.25 -14.73 6.79
C ASP A 139 9.69 -13.29 6.56
N SER A 140 9.09 -12.60 5.58
CA SER A 140 9.36 -11.17 5.35
C SER A 140 8.96 -10.31 6.54
N LEU A 141 7.89 -10.65 7.26
CA LEU A 141 7.51 -9.96 8.49
C LEU A 141 8.53 -10.23 9.62
N MET A 142 8.91 -11.48 9.84
CA MET A 142 9.87 -11.83 10.88
C MET A 142 11.24 -11.23 10.63
N GLU A 143 11.69 -11.19 9.37
CA GLU A 143 12.93 -10.52 8.99
C GLU A 143 12.92 -9.04 9.33
N LEU A 144 11.85 -8.33 8.97
CA LEU A 144 11.65 -6.93 9.32
C LEU A 144 11.70 -6.73 10.85
N LEU A 145 11.02 -7.56 11.61
CA LEU A 145 11.01 -7.49 13.08
C LEU A 145 12.40 -7.72 13.69
N VAL A 146 13.12 -8.75 13.24
CA VAL A 146 14.48 -9.07 13.70
C VAL A 146 15.45 -7.95 13.33
N MET A 147 15.28 -7.33 12.17
CA MET A 147 16.09 -6.21 11.71
C MET A 147 15.83 -4.92 12.52
N ILE A 148 14.58 -4.63 12.86
CA ILE A 148 14.22 -3.54 13.79
C ILE A 148 14.89 -3.77 15.15
N ASP A 149 14.79 -4.99 15.70
CA ASP A 149 15.41 -5.33 16.99
C ASP A 149 16.94 -5.18 16.94
N ALA A 150 17.60 -5.65 15.87
CA ALA A 150 19.04 -5.48 15.66
C ALA A 150 19.44 -3.99 15.63
N CYS A 151 18.68 -3.16 14.92
CA CYS A 151 18.93 -1.71 14.84
C CYS A 151 18.75 -1.04 16.21
N ARG A 152 17.68 -1.39 16.93
CA ARG A 152 17.38 -0.88 18.27
C ARG A 152 18.51 -1.22 19.25
N ARG A 153 18.96 -2.48 19.28
CA ARG A 153 20.08 -2.92 20.14
C ARG A 153 21.40 -2.27 19.77
N ALA A 154 21.60 -1.92 18.50
CA ALA A 154 22.75 -1.14 18.03
C ALA A 154 22.70 0.35 18.42
N SER A 155 21.67 0.78 19.17
CA SER A 155 21.53 2.14 19.71
C SER A 155 21.40 3.23 18.64
N CYS A 156 20.67 2.95 17.56
CA CYS A 156 20.22 4.00 16.65
C CYS A 156 19.29 5.00 17.38
N ARG A 157 19.20 6.22 16.84
CA ARG A 157 18.35 7.29 17.39
C ARG A 157 16.89 7.08 17.03
N SER A 158 16.62 6.69 15.79
CA SER A 158 15.27 6.43 15.29
C SER A 158 15.27 5.29 14.28
N ILE A 159 14.13 4.59 14.17
CA ILE A 159 13.88 3.52 13.21
C ILE A 159 12.58 3.84 12.48
N THR A 160 12.68 4.16 11.20
CA THR A 160 11.53 4.34 10.32
C THR A 160 11.38 3.12 9.43
N THR A 161 10.26 2.41 9.54
CA THR A 161 9.98 1.27 8.64
C THR A 161 9.17 1.75 7.44
N VAL A 162 9.75 1.68 6.26
CA VAL A 162 9.09 1.96 4.99
C VAL A 162 8.58 0.65 4.41
N ILE A 163 7.26 0.47 4.37
CA ILE A 163 6.61 -0.78 4.00
C ILE A 163 5.77 -0.54 2.73
N PRO A 164 6.35 -0.74 1.52
CA PRO A 164 5.64 -0.50 0.27
C PRO A 164 4.43 -1.40 0.08
N TYR A 165 4.41 -2.59 0.67
CA TYR A 165 3.24 -3.46 0.73
C TYR A 165 3.10 -4.04 2.13
N PHE A 166 1.95 -3.79 2.77
CA PHE A 166 1.64 -4.27 4.11
C PHE A 166 0.87 -5.59 4.04
N GLY A 167 1.56 -6.70 4.28
CA GLY A 167 0.95 -8.00 4.49
C GLY A 167 -0.09 -7.96 5.60
N TYR A 168 -1.08 -8.85 5.52
CA TYR A 168 -2.25 -8.86 6.42
C TYR A 168 -3.18 -7.64 6.35
N ALA A 169 -2.95 -6.65 5.48
CA ALA A 169 -3.80 -5.45 5.37
C ALA A 169 -5.30 -5.74 5.15
N ARG A 170 -5.65 -6.87 4.54
CA ARG A 170 -7.05 -7.29 4.30
C ARG A 170 -7.75 -7.83 5.56
N ALA A 171 -7.01 -8.09 6.64
CA ALA A 171 -7.52 -8.56 7.92
C ALA A 171 -7.54 -7.40 8.95
N ASP A 172 -8.18 -6.30 8.55
CA ASP A 172 -8.30 -5.00 9.25
C ASP A 172 -9.61 -4.86 10.05
N ARG A 173 -10.46 -5.87 10.05
CA ARG A 173 -11.66 -5.88 10.89
C ARG A 173 -12.19 -7.29 11.03
N ARG A 174 -13.06 -7.46 12.02
CA ARG A 174 -13.85 -8.68 12.17
C ARG A 174 -15.07 -8.57 11.28
N THR A 175 -15.18 -9.45 10.29
CA THR A 175 -16.39 -9.62 9.47
C THR A 175 -17.34 -10.63 10.10
N GLN A 176 -16.82 -11.56 10.90
CA GLN A 176 -17.58 -12.59 11.62
C GLN A 176 -17.16 -12.72 13.09
N GLY A 177 -17.89 -13.57 13.82
CA GLY A 177 -17.56 -13.93 15.20
C GLY A 177 -16.20 -14.64 15.30
N ARG A 178 -15.35 -14.25 16.27
CA ARG A 178 -14.07 -14.90 16.63
C ARG A 178 -12.96 -14.86 15.58
N GLU A 179 -13.01 -13.90 14.66
CA GLU A 179 -11.89 -13.59 13.76
C GLU A 179 -10.81 -12.75 14.46
N SER A 180 -9.56 -12.90 14.02
CA SER A 180 -8.46 -12.00 14.41
C SER A 180 -8.51 -10.70 13.62
N ILE A 181 -7.87 -9.65 14.15
CA ILE A 181 -7.55 -8.43 13.40
C ILE A 181 -6.03 -8.46 13.18
N ALA A 182 -5.59 -9.27 12.20
CA ALA A 182 -4.17 -9.55 12.01
C ALA A 182 -3.38 -8.29 11.64
N ALA A 183 -3.97 -7.34 10.91
CA ALA A 183 -3.33 -6.05 10.64
C ALA A 183 -2.98 -5.28 11.93
N LYS A 184 -3.87 -5.30 12.95
CA LYS A 184 -3.59 -4.69 14.26
C LYS A 184 -2.52 -5.45 15.03
N LEU A 185 -2.52 -6.79 14.96
CA LEU A 185 -1.45 -7.60 15.55
C LEU A 185 -0.08 -7.24 14.95
N VAL A 186 0.02 -7.16 13.63
CA VAL A 186 1.26 -6.78 12.94
C VAL A 186 1.70 -5.36 13.31
N ALA A 187 0.77 -4.40 13.37
CA ALA A 187 1.07 -3.04 13.82
C ALA A 187 1.65 -3.01 15.25
N ASN A 188 1.09 -3.81 16.16
CA ASN A 188 1.61 -3.95 17.52
C ASN A 188 3.02 -4.55 17.53
N LEU A 189 3.27 -5.59 16.73
CA LEU A 189 4.58 -6.24 16.67
C LEU A 189 5.66 -5.28 16.16
N LEU A 190 5.38 -4.51 15.11
CA LEU A 190 6.32 -3.50 14.59
C LEU A 190 6.64 -2.42 15.63
N THR A 191 5.60 -1.95 16.33
CA THR A 191 5.74 -0.94 17.38
C THR A 191 6.58 -1.49 18.55
N GLU A 192 6.27 -2.70 19.02
CA GLU A 192 6.96 -3.34 20.15
C GLU A 192 8.40 -3.74 19.83
N ALA A 193 8.68 -4.17 18.59
CA ALA A 193 10.04 -4.43 18.12
C ALA A 193 10.92 -3.17 18.25
N GLY A 194 10.34 -1.99 18.08
CA GLY A 194 11.01 -0.71 18.31
C GLY A 194 10.94 0.26 17.13
N ALA A 195 10.03 0.06 16.17
CA ALA A 195 9.78 1.06 15.15
C ALA A 195 9.34 2.38 15.81
N THR A 196 9.93 3.49 15.38
CA THR A 196 9.62 4.84 15.88
C THR A 196 8.68 5.60 14.95
N ARG A 197 8.60 5.18 13.68
CA ARG A 197 7.72 5.71 12.64
C ARG A 197 7.48 4.64 11.59
N VAL A 198 6.32 4.66 10.94
CA VAL A 198 5.99 3.76 9.84
C VAL A 198 5.58 4.56 8.61
N VAL A 199 6.11 4.22 7.44
CA VAL A 199 5.64 4.71 6.15
C VAL A 199 4.93 3.55 5.46
N LEU A 200 3.65 3.72 5.14
CA LEU A 200 2.82 2.76 4.41
C LEU A 200 2.48 3.31 3.03
N MET A 201 2.41 2.46 2.01
CA MET A 201 1.93 2.85 0.69
C MET A 201 0.61 2.16 0.37
N ASP A 202 -0.38 2.93 -0.10
CA ASP A 202 -1.71 2.44 -0.52
C ASP A 202 -2.32 1.34 0.37
N ILE A 203 -2.30 1.58 1.69
CA ILE A 203 -2.87 0.64 2.66
C ILE A 203 -4.34 0.33 2.33
N HIS A 204 -4.70 -0.96 2.39
CA HIS A 204 -6.01 -1.47 1.98
C HIS A 204 -7.18 -0.71 2.61
N SER A 205 -7.04 -0.32 3.88
CA SER A 205 -8.00 0.52 4.59
C SER A 205 -7.27 1.57 5.40
N LEU A 206 -7.58 2.85 5.15
CA LEU A 206 -6.93 4.01 5.79
C LEU A 206 -7.09 4.00 7.32
N GLN A 207 -8.13 3.35 7.84
CA GLN A 207 -8.36 3.18 9.27
C GLN A 207 -7.22 2.41 9.96
N THR A 208 -6.49 1.56 9.23
CA THR A 208 -5.32 0.82 9.74
C THR A 208 -4.21 1.76 10.22
N ILE A 209 -4.15 3.01 9.73
CA ILE A 209 -3.23 4.03 10.24
C ILE A 209 -3.45 4.25 11.74
N GLY A 210 -4.72 4.24 12.19
CA GLY A 210 -5.08 4.39 13.61
C GLY A 210 -4.76 3.18 14.49
N TYR A 211 -4.10 2.15 13.96
CA TYR A 211 -3.61 1.03 14.77
C TYR A 211 -2.30 1.30 15.46
N TYR A 212 -1.55 2.28 15.00
CA TYR A 212 -0.23 2.62 15.53
C TYR A 212 -0.35 3.73 16.55
N ASP A 213 0.39 3.61 17.65
CA ASP A 213 0.56 4.69 18.62
C ASP A 213 1.75 5.60 18.27
N ILE A 214 2.56 5.18 17.28
CA ILE A 214 3.68 5.93 16.69
C ILE A 214 3.24 6.67 15.42
N PRO A 215 3.96 7.72 14.98
CA PRO A 215 3.65 8.42 13.73
C PRO A 215 3.61 7.47 12.52
N VAL A 216 2.59 7.64 11.69
CA VAL A 216 2.42 6.90 10.44
C VAL A 216 2.23 7.86 9.29
N ASP A 217 3.06 7.71 8.28
CA ASP A 217 2.94 8.39 7.00
C ASP A 217 2.30 7.44 5.99
N HIS A 218 1.24 7.89 5.33
CA HIS A 218 0.61 7.12 4.26
C HIS A 218 0.85 7.81 2.92
N ILE A 219 1.56 7.13 2.03
CA ILE A 219 1.89 7.61 0.69
C ILE A 219 1.00 6.95 -0.37
N GLN A 220 0.71 7.71 -1.44
CA GLN A 220 -0.14 7.27 -2.53
C GLN A 220 0.72 6.79 -3.71
N GLY A 221 0.84 5.48 -3.89
CA GLY A 221 1.45 4.87 -5.07
C GLY A 221 0.62 5.10 -6.34
N GLU A 222 -0.68 5.36 -6.16
CA GLU A 222 -1.62 5.83 -7.19
C GLU A 222 -1.05 6.97 -8.06
N ALA A 223 -0.23 7.87 -7.51
CA ALA A 223 0.38 8.96 -8.26
C ALA A 223 1.25 8.45 -9.43
N VAL A 224 2.00 7.36 -9.22
CA VAL A 224 2.83 6.74 -10.27
C VAL A 224 1.97 6.16 -11.38
N LEU A 225 0.83 5.55 -11.03
CA LEU A 225 -0.13 5.01 -12.00
C LEU A 225 -0.78 6.13 -12.82
N LEU A 226 -1.16 7.23 -12.16
CA LEU A 226 -1.77 8.39 -12.79
C LEU A 226 -0.83 9.11 -13.75
N ASP A 227 0.43 9.32 -13.36
CA ASP A 227 1.45 9.93 -14.22
C ASP A 227 1.61 9.11 -15.51
N TYR A 228 1.66 7.78 -15.38
CA TYR A 228 1.77 6.87 -16.52
C TYR A 228 0.52 6.91 -17.43
N LEU A 229 -0.69 6.82 -16.87
CA LEU A 229 -1.91 6.90 -17.67
C LEU A 229 -2.09 8.27 -18.35
N THR A 230 -1.72 9.35 -17.67
CA THR A 230 -1.74 10.70 -18.25
C THR A 230 -0.79 10.79 -19.43
N SER A 231 0.39 10.15 -19.36
CA SER A 231 1.35 10.11 -20.46
C SER A 231 0.81 9.42 -21.73
N LYS A 232 -0.19 8.53 -21.59
CA LYS A 232 -0.85 7.89 -22.74
C LYS A 232 -1.76 8.83 -23.52
N SER A 233 -2.03 10.03 -23.00
CA SER A 233 -2.78 11.09 -23.70
C SER A 233 -4.16 10.64 -24.22
N PHE A 234 -4.87 9.85 -23.40
CA PHE A 234 -6.24 9.46 -23.72
C PHE A 234 -7.14 10.68 -23.94
N ASN A 235 -8.11 10.55 -24.84
CA ASN A 235 -9.18 11.53 -24.96
C ASN A 235 -10.05 11.48 -23.68
N PRO A 236 -10.17 12.58 -22.91
CA PRO A 236 -10.96 12.57 -21.66
C PRO A 236 -12.43 12.18 -21.85
N ASP A 237 -13.00 12.40 -23.03
CA ASP A 237 -14.39 12.06 -23.35
C ASP A 237 -14.59 10.55 -23.63
N GLU A 238 -13.50 9.82 -23.86
CA GLU A 238 -13.51 8.40 -24.25
C GLU A 238 -13.09 7.47 -23.10
N ILE A 239 -12.79 8.00 -21.92
CA ILE A 239 -12.36 7.19 -20.78
C ILE A 239 -13.46 7.03 -19.74
N VAL A 240 -13.43 5.90 -19.05
CA VAL A 240 -14.28 5.65 -17.88
C VAL A 240 -13.47 4.90 -16.83
N ILE A 241 -13.45 5.44 -15.61
CA ILE A 241 -12.84 4.76 -14.48
C ILE A 241 -13.83 3.76 -13.91
N VAL A 242 -13.39 2.53 -13.70
CA VAL A 242 -14.23 1.43 -13.25
C VAL A 242 -13.75 0.92 -11.90
N SER A 243 -14.66 0.88 -10.93
CA SER A 243 -14.41 0.17 -9.68
C SER A 243 -14.82 -1.30 -9.82
N PRO A 244 -13.91 -2.26 -9.54
CA PRO A 244 -14.20 -3.69 -9.70
C PRO A 244 -15.18 -4.24 -8.64
N ASP A 245 -15.38 -3.51 -7.54
CA ASP A 245 -16.38 -3.79 -6.52
C ASP A 245 -16.86 -2.52 -5.81
N VAL A 246 -17.82 -2.65 -4.91
CA VAL A 246 -18.39 -1.52 -4.16
C VAL A 246 -17.40 -0.93 -3.14
N GLY A 247 -16.46 -1.74 -2.62
CA GLY A 247 -15.47 -1.31 -1.64
C GLY A 247 -14.43 -0.35 -2.23
N GLY A 248 -14.06 -0.54 -3.49
CA GLY A 248 -13.11 0.30 -4.23
C GLY A 248 -13.67 1.63 -4.74
N VAL A 249 -14.98 1.89 -4.61
CA VAL A 249 -15.63 3.08 -5.20
C VAL A 249 -15.01 4.41 -4.74
N PRO A 250 -14.68 4.63 -3.46
CA PRO A 250 -14.01 5.87 -3.03
C PRO A 250 -12.66 6.08 -3.72
N ARG A 251 -11.90 5.00 -3.95
CA ARG A 251 -10.60 5.04 -4.65
C ARG A 251 -10.79 5.35 -6.12
N ALA A 252 -11.66 4.61 -6.80
CA ALA A 252 -11.97 4.84 -8.21
C ALA A 252 -12.47 6.28 -8.47
N ARG A 253 -13.29 6.83 -7.55
CA ARG A 253 -13.73 8.23 -7.62
C ARG A 253 -12.58 9.23 -7.44
N ALA A 254 -11.67 8.99 -6.50
CA ALA A 254 -10.50 9.83 -6.30
C ALA A 254 -9.57 9.81 -7.54
N PHE A 255 -9.41 8.63 -8.14
CA PHE A 255 -8.66 8.41 -9.37
C PHE A 255 -9.28 9.18 -10.54
N ALA A 256 -10.60 9.04 -10.73
CA ALA A 256 -11.35 9.71 -11.78
C ALA A 256 -11.25 11.24 -11.69
N LYS A 257 -11.30 11.80 -10.48
CA LYS A 257 -11.11 13.24 -10.25
C LYS A 257 -9.74 13.73 -10.71
N LYS A 258 -8.68 12.94 -10.49
CA LYS A 258 -7.31 13.29 -10.89
C LYS A 258 -7.09 13.11 -12.40
N LEU A 259 -7.85 12.21 -13.04
CA LEU A 259 -7.81 11.98 -14.49
C LEU A 259 -8.93 12.79 -15.19
N ASN A 260 -8.84 14.12 -15.12
CA ASN A 260 -9.75 15.06 -15.81
C ASN A 260 -11.25 14.90 -15.47
N ASP A 261 -11.58 14.62 -14.22
CA ASP A 261 -12.98 14.41 -13.78
C ASP A 261 -13.73 13.36 -14.62
N SER A 262 -13.02 12.28 -14.97
CA SER A 262 -13.54 11.17 -15.80
C SER A 262 -14.86 10.58 -15.26
N PRO A 263 -15.74 10.09 -16.14
CA PRO A 263 -16.88 9.27 -15.74
C PRO A 263 -16.49 8.07 -14.87
N LEU A 264 -17.39 7.69 -13.95
CA LEU A 264 -17.22 6.54 -13.06
C LEU A 264 -18.24 5.46 -13.40
N ALA A 265 -17.78 4.22 -13.52
CA ALA A 265 -18.61 3.01 -13.52
C ALA A 265 -18.25 2.10 -12.34
N ILE A 266 -19.21 1.27 -11.92
CA ILE A 266 -19.10 0.41 -10.74
C ILE A 266 -19.62 -0.97 -11.10
N ILE A 267 -18.86 -1.99 -10.74
CA ILE A 267 -19.27 -3.38 -10.86
C ILE A 267 -19.87 -3.82 -9.52
N ASP A 268 -21.19 -4.01 -9.46
CA ASP A 268 -21.89 -4.56 -8.30
C ASP A 268 -21.96 -6.09 -8.43
N LYS A 269 -21.14 -6.77 -7.62
CA LYS A 269 -21.11 -8.23 -7.54
C LYS A 269 -22.10 -8.72 -6.49
N ARG A 270 -23.24 -9.27 -6.91
CA ARG A 270 -24.18 -9.92 -5.99
C ARG A 270 -23.90 -11.42 -5.91
N ARG A 271 -23.60 -11.89 -4.70
CA ARG A 271 -23.54 -13.33 -4.39
C ARG A 271 -24.94 -13.81 -4.00
N THR A 272 -25.67 -14.42 -4.92
CA THR A 272 -26.99 -15.00 -4.62
C THR A 272 -26.86 -16.42 -4.04
N GLY A 273 -26.31 -16.55 -2.82
CA GLY A 273 -26.26 -17.81 -2.07
C GLY A 273 -25.12 -18.77 -2.42
N HIS A 274 -25.02 -19.87 -1.66
CA HIS A 274 -24.09 -20.97 -1.95
C HIS A 274 -24.57 -21.71 -3.21
N ASN A 275 -23.67 -21.90 -4.20
CA ASN A 275 -23.88 -22.63 -5.46
C ASN A 275 -24.74 -21.96 -6.56
N LYS A 276 -24.95 -20.64 -6.59
CA LYS A 276 -25.53 -19.95 -7.77
C LYS A 276 -24.52 -19.04 -8.47
N ALA A 277 -24.70 -18.89 -9.79
CA ALA A 277 -23.91 -18.03 -10.65
C ALA A 277 -23.79 -16.61 -10.08
N GLN A 278 -22.60 -16.02 -10.19
CA GLN A 278 -22.34 -14.66 -9.75
C GLN A 278 -23.03 -13.70 -10.74
N VAL A 279 -24.00 -12.92 -10.27
CA VAL A 279 -24.61 -11.87 -11.08
C VAL A 279 -23.74 -10.62 -10.92
N MET A 280 -23.15 -10.18 -12.03
CA MET A 280 -22.34 -8.96 -12.11
C MET A 280 -23.18 -7.89 -12.79
N ASN A 281 -23.53 -6.83 -12.05
CA ASN A 281 -24.22 -5.68 -12.61
C ASN A 281 -23.22 -4.56 -12.85
N LEU A 282 -23.29 -3.94 -14.03
CA LEU A 282 -22.53 -2.73 -14.34
C LEU A 282 -23.43 -1.50 -14.14
N ILE A 283 -22.97 -0.57 -13.31
CA ILE A 283 -23.61 0.73 -13.07
C ILE A 283 -22.71 1.79 -13.70
N GLY A 284 -23.20 2.51 -14.70
CA GLY A 284 -22.41 3.46 -15.48
C GLY A 284 -22.31 3.04 -16.96
N ASP A 285 -21.96 3.99 -17.82
CA ASP A 285 -21.87 3.79 -19.27
C ASP A 285 -20.42 3.64 -19.72
N VAL A 286 -20.15 2.55 -20.41
CA VAL A 286 -18.81 2.12 -20.88
C VAL A 286 -18.78 1.82 -22.38
N ASP A 287 -19.91 1.93 -23.08
CA ASP A 287 -20.00 1.59 -24.49
C ASP A 287 -19.18 2.59 -25.32
N GLY A 288 -18.34 2.08 -26.22
CA GLY A 288 -17.43 2.89 -27.04
C GLY A 288 -16.27 3.53 -26.27
N LYS A 289 -16.05 3.20 -24.99
CA LYS A 289 -15.04 3.84 -24.12
C LYS A 289 -13.88 2.93 -23.76
N VAL A 290 -12.74 3.54 -23.46
CA VAL A 290 -11.60 2.94 -22.77
C VAL A 290 -11.93 2.82 -21.29
N ALA A 291 -12.07 1.58 -20.81
CA ALA A 291 -12.39 1.30 -19.41
C ALA A 291 -11.13 1.04 -18.59
N ILE A 292 -10.94 1.77 -17.49
CA ILE A 292 -9.77 1.62 -16.61
C ILE A 292 -10.24 1.09 -15.26
N LEU A 293 -10.02 -0.20 -15.02
CA LEU A 293 -10.26 -0.84 -13.73
C LEU A 293 -9.19 -0.39 -12.72
N VAL A 294 -9.61 0.13 -11.57
CA VAL A 294 -8.70 0.61 -10.52
C VAL A 294 -8.93 -0.12 -9.21
N ASP A 295 -7.89 -0.73 -8.66
CA ASP A 295 -7.89 -1.37 -7.35
C ASP A 295 -6.59 -1.07 -6.56
N ASP A 296 -6.52 -1.39 -5.26
CA ASP A 296 -5.26 -1.25 -4.49
C ASP A 296 -4.29 -2.39 -4.79
N MET A 297 -4.80 -3.60 -5.01
CA MET A 297 -3.98 -4.78 -5.21
C MET A 297 -4.62 -5.80 -6.14
N ILE A 298 -3.78 -6.60 -6.80
CA ILE A 298 -4.23 -7.76 -7.59
C ILE A 298 -3.64 -9.02 -6.99
N ASP A 299 -4.52 -9.83 -6.39
CA ASP A 299 -4.15 -11.13 -5.79
C ASP A 299 -4.24 -12.27 -6.80
N THR A 300 -5.42 -12.88 -6.96
CA THR A 300 -5.61 -14.00 -7.90
C THR A 300 -6.13 -13.58 -9.28
N GLY A 301 -6.34 -12.28 -9.53
CA GLY A 301 -6.86 -11.73 -10.78
C GLY A 301 -8.32 -12.05 -11.13
N GLY A 302 -9.02 -12.89 -10.36
CA GLY A 302 -10.35 -13.40 -10.73
C GLY A 302 -11.44 -12.32 -10.83
N THR A 303 -11.47 -11.38 -9.88
CA THR A 303 -12.44 -10.26 -9.92
C THR A 303 -12.19 -9.34 -11.11
N LEU A 304 -10.93 -9.01 -11.37
CA LEU A 304 -10.54 -8.15 -12.48
C LEU A 304 -10.86 -8.80 -13.84
N LEU A 305 -10.56 -10.09 -14.01
CA LEU A 305 -10.85 -10.79 -15.27
C LEU A 305 -12.35 -10.81 -15.57
N ALA A 306 -13.18 -11.17 -14.58
CA ALA A 306 -14.63 -11.15 -14.75
C ALA A 306 -15.16 -9.74 -15.05
N GLY A 307 -14.57 -8.72 -14.41
CA GLY A 307 -14.89 -7.32 -14.70
C GLY A 307 -14.49 -6.92 -16.13
N ALA A 308 -13.29 -7.29 -16.57
CA ALA A 308 -12.81 -6.98 -17.91
C ALA A 308 -13.65 -7.63 -19.01
N GLN A 309 -14.03 -8.89 -18.83
CA GLN A 309 -14.94 -9.58 -19.74
C GLN A 309 -16.31 -8.88 -19.82
N LEU A 310 -16.89 -8.53 -18.67
CA LEU A 310 -18.14 -7.78 -18.63
C LEU A 310 -18.03 -6.42 -19.34
N LEU A 311 -16.92 -5.71 -19.16
CA LEU A 311 -16.69 -4.42 -19.83
C LEU A 311 -16.61 -4.58 -21.35
N ARG A 312 -15.91 -5.61 -21.84
CA ARG A 312 -15.85 -5.95 -23.27
C ARG A 312 -17.23 -6.30 -23.82
N GLU A 313 -18.00 -7.12 -23.11
CA GLU A 313 -19.38 -7.48 -23.48
C GLU A 313 -20.32 -6.26 -23.53
N ARG A 314 -20.00 -5.21 -22.77
CA ARG A 314 -20.76 -3.95 -22.70
C ARG A 314 -20.24 -2.86 -23.65
N GLY A 315 -19.32 -3.21 -24.55
CA GLY A 315 -18.88 -2.32 -25.63
C GLY A 315 -17.62 -1.51 -25.34
N ALA A 316 -16.89 -1.79 -24.25
CA ALA A 316 -15.62 -1.11 -24.00
C ALA A 316 -14.59 -1.41 -25.10
N THR A 317 -14.02 -0.36 -25.70
CA THR A 317 -13.06 -0.44 -26.82
C THR A 317 -11.72 -0.98 -26.37
N GLU A 318 -11.32 -0.65 -25.14
CA GLU A 318 -10.10 -1.10 -24.48
C GLU A 318 -10.36 -1.30 -22.99
N VAL A 319 -9.62 -2.22 -22.35
CA VAL A 319 -9.72 -2.44 -20.91
C VAL A 319 -8.35 -2.47 -20.29
N TYR A 320 -8.09 -1.49 -19.43
CA TYR A 320 -6.89 -1.40 -18.61
C TYR A 320 -7.19 -1.87 -17.19
N ALA A 321 -6.22 -2.49 -16.56
CA ALA A 321 -6.24 -2.78 -15.13
C ALA A 321 -5.09 -2.05 -14.43
N CYS A 322 -5.39 -1.33 -13.37
CA CYS A 322 -4.41 -0.58 -12.58
C CYS A 322 -4.49 -1.00 -11.12
N ALA A 323 -3.35 -1.34 -10.52
CA ALA A 323 -3.27 -1.55 -9.09
C ALA A 323 -1.89 -1.25 -8.52
N THR A 324 -1.82 -0.75 -7.29
CA THR A 324 -0.54 -0.47 -6.66
C THR A 324 0.23 -1.75 -6.36
N HIS A 325 -0.42 -2.78 -5.82
CA HIS A 325 0.27 -3.99 -5.34
C HIS A 325 0.00 -5.22 -6.22
N ALA A 326 1.05 -5.72 -6.87
CA ALA A 326 1.03 -6.96 -7.66
C ALA A 326 1.31 -8.18 -6.78
N VAL A 327 0.31 -8.65 -6.03
CA VAL A 327 0.44 -9.85 -5.17
C VAL A 327 0.57 -11.10 -6.04
N PHE A 328 -0.23 -11.20 -7.11
CA PHE A 328 -0.16 -12.21 -8.15
C PHE A 328 -0.06 -13.66 -7.65
N SER A 329 -0.86 -14.02 -6.63
CA SER A 329 -0.99 -15.42 -6.23
C SER A 329 -1.60 -16.25 -7.37
N PRO A 330 -1.20 -17.51 -7.56
CA PRO A 330 -1.77 -18.35 -8.61
C PRO A 330 -3.30 -18.40 -8.56
N PRO A 331 -4.00 -18.42 -9.72
CA PRO A 331 -3.49 -18.39 -11.09
C PRO A 331 -3.53 -16.97 -11.71
N ALA A 332 -3.01 -15.94 -11.03
CA ALA A 332 -3.10 -14.56 -11.50
C ALA A 332 -2.49 -14.33 -12.89
N VAL A 333 -1.27 -14.81 -13.13
CA VAL A 333 -0.55 -14.63 -14.41
C VAL A 333 -1.37 -15.13 -15.58
N GLU A 334 -1.91 -16.35 -15.49
CA GLU A 334 -2.79 -16.94 -16.50
C GLU A 334 -4.03 -16.06 -16.76
N ARG A 335 -4.68 -15.60 -15.69
CA ARG A 335 -5.91 -14.80 -15.79
C ARG A 335 -5.68 -13.41 -16.35
N LEU A 336 -4.55 -12.79 -16.01
CA LEU A 336 -4.20 -11.44 -16.44
C LEU A 336 -3.58 -11.41 -17.84
N SER A 337 -3.06 -12.55 -18.31
CA SER A 337 -2.64 -12.75 -19.71
C SER A 337 -3.81 -12.85 -20.69
N ASN A 338 -5.06 -12.75 -20.21
CA ASN A 338 -6.25 -12.85 -21.05
C ASN A 338 -6.38 -11.65 -22.00
N ALA A 339 -6.83 -11.91 -23.23
CA ALA A 339 -7.04 -10.88 -24.25
C ALA A 339 -8.14 -9.85 -23.92
N ALA A 340 -8.93 -10.07 -22.87
CA ALA A 340 -9.85 -9.06 -22.36
C ALA A 340 -9.11 -7.78 -21.92
N PHE A 341 -7.88 -7.91 -21.41
CA PHE A 341 -7.04 -6.79 -21.03
C PHE A 341 -6.20 -6.28 -22.21
N THR A 342 -6.22 -4.96 -22.40
CA THR A 342 -5.26 -4.24 -23.23
C THR A 342 -3.92 -4.16 -22.50
N GLU A 343 -3.94 -3.80 -21.22
CA GLU A 343 -2.75 -3.65 -20.39
C GLU A 343 -3.08 -3.82 -18.90
N VAL A 344 -2.15 -4.39 -18.14
CA VAL A 344 -2.20 -4.53 -16.68
C VAL A 344 -1.03 -3.76 -16.09
N ILE A 345 -1.33 -2.62 -15.48
CA ILE A 345 -0.37 -1.65 -14.96
C ILE A 345 -0.27 -1.79 -13.46
N VAL A 346 0.91 -2.12 -12.96
CA VAL A 346 1.17 -2.28 -11.53
C VAL A 346 2.45 -1.55 -11.12
N THR A 347 2.74 -1.50 -9.81
CA THR A 347 4.02 -0.98 -9.33
C THR A 347 4.94 -2.08 -8.78
N ASN A 348 6.24 -1.79 -8.70
CA ASN A 348 7.23 -2.64 -8.01
C ASN A 348 7.18 -2.54 -6.46
N SER A 349 6.01 -2.22 -5.89
CA SER A 349 5.76 -2.24 -4.44
C SER A 349 5.95 -3.64 -3.83
N ILE A 350 5.65 -4.67 -4.62
CA ILE A 350 6.04 -6.06 -4.40
C ILE A 350 7.11 -6.42 -5.44
N PRO A 351 8.18 -7.13 -5.08
CA PRO A 351 9.17 -7.61 -6.05
C PRO A 351 8.53 -8.39 -7.18
N HIS A 352 8.88 -8.01 -8.41
CA HIS A 352 8.44 -8.67 -9.62
C HIS A 352 9.50 -9.68 -10.11
N THR A 353 9.10 -10.92 -10.36
CA THR A 353 10.01 -11.95 -10.86
C THR A 353 9.69 -12.31 -12.31
N PRO A 354 10.66 -12.74 -13.12
CA PRO A 354 10.43 -13.07 -14.54
C PRO A 354 9.35 -14.13 -14.78
N GLU A 355 9.12 -15.04 -13.83
CA GLU A 355 8.06 -16.06 -13.92
C GLU A 355 6.65 -15.46 -13.82
N ARG A 356 6.54 -14.20 -13.39
CA ARG A 356 5.30 -13.44 -13.33
C ARG A 356 5.12 -12.53 -14.54
N ASP A 357 6.05 -12.53 -15.51
CA ASP A 357 5.90 -11.75 -16.74
C ASP A 357 4.80 -12.30 -17.62
N PHE A 358 4.07 -11.39 -18.26
CA PHE A 358 3.11 -11.68 -19.31
C PHE A 358 2.99 -10.49 -20.26
N PRO A 359 2.53 -10.69 -21.51
CA PRO A 359 2.61 -9.66 -22.56
C PRO A 359 1.92 -8.32 -22.21
N GLN A 360 0.82 -8.37 -21.46
CA GLN A 360 0.04 -7.20 -21.07
C GLN A 360 0.60 -6.46 -19.85
N LEU A 361 1.62 -6.99 -19.17
CA LEU A 361 2.11 -6.44 -17.90
C LEU A 361 3.02 -5.24 -18.12
N THR A 362 2.69 -4.14 -17.46
CA THR A 362 3.58 -2.99 -17.26
C THR A 362 3.85 -2.82 -15.78
N VAL A 363 5.14 -2.85 -15.39
CA VAL A 363 5.57 -2.63 -14.01
C VAL A 363 6.26 -1.27 -13.88
N LEU A 364 5.66 -0.38 -13.10
CA LEU A 364 6.16 0.96 -12.83
C LEU A 364 6.99 1.00 -11.54
N SER A 365 8.07 1.78 -11.53
CA SER A 365 8.88 1.94 -10.32
C SER A 365 8.27 2.97 -9.36
N VAL A 366 8.22 2.61 -8.06
CA VAL A 366 7.97 3.55 -6.95
C VAL A 366 9.26 4.02 -6.27
N GLY A 367 10.45 3.66 -6.78
CA GLY A 367 11.74 3.97 -6.16
C GLY A 367 11.94 5.47 -5.89
N ASN A 368 11.62 6.32 -6.87
CA ASN A 368 11.71 7.78 -6.72
C ASN A 368 10.71 8.32 -5.69
N LEU A 369 9.49 7.78 -5.65
CA LEU A 369 8.47 8.17 -4.67
C LEU A 369 8.92 7.81 -3.25
N LEU A 370 9.47 6.61 -3.06
CA LEU A 370 10.01 6.16 -1.78
C LEU A 370 11.23 6.98 -1.36
N GLY A 371 12.16 7.27 -2.27
CA GLY A 371 13.32 8.13 -2.03
C GLY A 371 12.92 9.54 -1.60
N GLU A 372 12.02 10.19 -2.33
CA GLU A 372 11.52 11.52 -1.96
C GLU A 372 10.79 11.51 -0.60
N THR A 373 10.05 10.43 -0.30
CA THR A 373 9.39 10.28 0.99
C THR A 373 10.39 10.18 2.13
N ILE A 374 11.42 9.35 1.98
CA ILE A 374 12.51 9.20 2.97
C ILE A 374 13.23 10.54 3.18
N TRP A 375 13.55 11.25 2.10
CA TRP A 375 14.17 12.57 2.18
C TRP A 375 13.31 13.56 2.96
N ARG A 376 12.00 13.61 2.70
CA ARG A 376 11.07 14.50 3.42
C ARG A 376 10.93 14.14 4.89
N VAL A 377 10.75 12.86 5.19
CA VAL A 377 10.62 12.37 6.57
C VAL A 377 11.88 12.68 7.37
N HIS A 378 13.07 12.50 6.79
CA HIS A 378 14.33 12.82 7.45
C HIS A 378 14.50 14.31 7.76
N ASN A 379 14.01 15.17 6.87
CA ASN A 379 14.13 16.63 6.99
C ASN A 379 12.90 17.31 7.64
N ASP A 380 12.00 16.53 8.24
CA ASP A 380 10.74 17.01 8.83
C ASP A 380 9.86 17.83 7.87
N TYR A 381 9.93 17.55 6.57
CA TYR A 381 9.06 18.15 5.56
C TYR A 381 7.74 17.37 5.41
N GLY A 382 6.69 18.06 4.96
CA GLY A 382 5.43 17.42 4.59
C GLY A 382 5.62 16.41 3.45
N LEU A 383 4.83 15.34 3.47
CA LEU A 383 4.89 14.24 2.50
C LEU A 383 4.68 14.68 1.04
N PRO A 384 5.16 13.89 0.06
CA PRO A 384 4.86 14.15 -1.35
C PRO A 384 3.35 14.18 -1.56
N SER A 385 2.84 15.24 -2.18
CA SER A 385 1.45 15.28 -2.63
C SER A 385 1.36 14.75 -4.05
N ALA A 386 0.21 14.18 -4.43
CA ALA A 386 -0.04 13.79 -5.83
C ALA A 386 0.09 14.95 -6.84
N ALA A 387 0.09 16.21 -6.38
CA ALA A 387 0.32 17.40 -7.20
C ALA A 387 1.81 17.74 -7.38
N THR A 388 2.71 17.04 -6.69
CA THR A 388 4.16 17.19 -6.83
C THR A 388 4.64 16.11 -7.80
N SER A 389 4.70 16.43 -9.09
CA SER A 389 5.17 15.54 -10.15
C SER A 389 6.46 14.82 -9.72
N VAL A 390 6.41 13.50 -9.61
CA VAL A 390 7.60 12.66 -9.35
C VAL A 390 8.43 12.52 -10.63
N SER A 391 7.83 12.79 -11.79
CA SER A 391 8.50 12.88 -13.09
C SER A 391 9.13 14.26 -13.31
N GLY A 392 10.43 14.36 -13.07
CA GLY A 392 11.19 15.57 -13.41
C GLY A 392 12.52 15.71 -12.70
N LYS A 393 13.37 14.69 -12.77
CA LYS A 393 14.82 14.82 -12.63
C LYS A 393 15.51 13.81 -13.54
#